data_AF-A0A2W7R4Y1-F1
#
_entry.id   AF-A0A2W7R4Y1-F1
#
_cell.length_a   1.000
_cell.length_b   1.000
_cell.length_c   1.000
_cell.angle_alpha   90.00
_cell.angle_beta   90.00
_cell.angle_gamma   90.00
#
_symmetry.space_group_name_H-M   'P 1'
#
loop_
_entity.id
_entity.type
_entity.pdbx_description
1 polymer ?
#
loop_
_entity_poly.entity_id
_entity_poly.type
_entity_poly.pdbx_seq_one_letter_code
_entity_poly.pdbx_strand_id
1 'polypeptide(L)'
;MKLKSTIYVIGIMTIVSSCGTPQIDYDKIITENQELKTNIEKIKSELEECLNGAEKTIAKVLKAYSEKDFVVAKENIKKLSENHPESSKTAEFKDLLETIKTEELSLMKVKEAEEKEQIRLANINNTGMWRVGHYVDEFGESTKQGFITNSSYIQGVFSNTATQDSKLNVNFLINSSSKIYIQLYEYAGNNPVKAYSAENYSVLVQDNDGERLKLRATNYSDRLGFETSDSKKLHNALLKGGSLKFKIYEIDSPTTEYEFTIQNVDWYDNAHKKLEK
;
A
#
# COMPACT_ATOMS: atom_id res chain seq x y z
N MET A 1 115.94 54.43 16.77
CA MET A 1 115.95 54.75 15.31
C MET A 1 114.64 54.21 14.73
N LYS A 2 113.84 55.10 14.11
CA LYS A 2 112.80 54.96 13.04
C LYS A 2 112.30 53.52 12.71
N LEU A 3 111.04 53.21 12.39
CA LEU A 3 109.86 53.97 11.94
C LEU A 3 108.59 53.07 12.06
N LYS A 4 107.41 53.71 12.00
CA LYS A 4 106.04 53.17 12.16
C LYS A 4 105.57 52.26 11.00
N SER A 5 104.61 51.37 11.29
CA SER A 5 103.39 51.21 10.48
C SER A 5 102.23 50.60 11.30
N THR A 6 101.02 51.00 10.94
CA THR A 6 99.73 50.93 11.66
C THR A 6 98.91 49.69 11.25
N ILE A 7 98.01 49.17 12.10
CA ILE A 7 96.57 48.92 11.83
C ILE A 7 95.89 48.21 13.03
N TYR A 8 94.67 48.69 13.30
CA TYR A 8 93.67 48.35 14.32
C TYR A 8 93.31 46.86 14.48
N VAL A 9 92.88 46.44 15.68
CA VAL A 9 91.48 46.12 16.05
C VAL A 9 91.44 45.65 17.52
N ILE A 10 90.77 46.44 18.37
CA ILE A 10 90.28 46.04 19.70
C ILE A 10 88.78 46.35 19.74
N GLY A 11 87.99 45.31 20.06
CA GLY A 11 86.76 45.38 20.84
C GLY A 11 85.52 46.04 20.23
N ILE A 12 84.39 45.31 20.25
CA ILE A 12 83.23 45.63 21.09
C ILE A 12 82.17 44.52 20.92
N MET A 13 81.79 43.91 22.05
CA MET A 13 80.59 43.09 22.19
C MET A 13 79.35 43.90 21.80
N THR A 14 78.55 43.42 20.87
CA THR A 14 77.14 43.80 20.76
C THR A 14 76.32 42.94 21.71
N ILE A 15 75.86 43.58 22.79
CA ILE A 15 74.82 43.09 23.70
C ILE A 15 73.50 43.02 22.92
N VAL A 16 72.89 41.84 22.88
CA VAL A 16 71.52 41.65 22.37
C VAL A 16 70.55 42.10 23.46
N SER A 17 69.89 43.23 23.25
CA SER A 17 68.79 43.71 24.08
C SER A 17 67.55 42.83 23.84
N SER A 18 67.30 41.90 24.74
CA SER A 18 66.03 41.16 24.84
C SER A 18 64.93 42.09 25.36
N CYS A 19 64.00 42.49 24.49
CA CYS A 19 62.68 42.96 24.91
C CYS A 19 61.79 41.73 25.17
N GLY A 20 62.03 41.03 26.28
CA GLY A 20 61.11 40.01 26.78
C GLY A 20 59.98 40.68 27.56
N THR A 21 58.73 40.35 27.22
CA THR A 21 57.56 40.66 28.06
C THR A 21 57.83 40.23 29.50
N PRO A 22 57.49 41.05 30.52
CA PRO A 22 57.64 40.66 31.91
C PRO A 22 56.93 39.34 32.18
N GLN A 23 57.61 38.39 32.83
CA GLN A 23 57.08 37.05 33.13
C GLN A 23 55.69 37.11 33.79
N ILE A 24 55.44 38.13 34.61
CA ILE A 24 54.16 38.42 35.26
C ILE A 24 53.02 38.63 34.26
N ASP A 25 53.25 39.38 33.18
CA ASP A 25 52.22 39.66 32.17
C ASP A 25 51.92 38.41 31.34
N TYR A 26 52.94 37.59 31.06
CA TYR A 26 52.79 36.31 30.39
C TYR A 26 52.00 35.30 31.25
N ASP A 27 52.35 35.18 32.53
CA ASP A 27 51.66 34.30 33.48
C ASP A 27 50.20 34.73 33.68
N LYS A 28 49.92 36.04 33.73
CA LYS A 28 48.56 36.60 33.80
C LYS A 28 47.73 36.22 32.58
N ILE A 29 48.28 36.35 31.36
CA ILE A 29 47.60 35.96 30.12
C ILE A 29 47.32 34.46 30.08
N ILE A 30 48.21 33.62 30.63
CA ILE A 30 47.96 32.18 30.74
C ILE A 30 46.79 31.90 31.68
N THR A 31 46.75 32.55 32.85
CA THR A 31 45.65 32.40 33.82
C THR A 31 44.32 32.85 33.23
N GLU A 32 44.28 34.02 32.57
CA GLU A 32 43.07 34.52 31.91
C GLU A 32 42.59 33.58 30.79
N ASN A 33 43.50 33.00 30.00
CA ASN A 33 43.14 32.01 28.99
C ASN A 33 42.61 30.70 29.59
N GLN A 34 43.12 30.29 30.75
CA GLN A 34 42.60 29.13 31.48
C GLN A 34 41.20 29.40 32.04
N GLU A 35 40.97 30.57 32.64
CA GLU A 35 39.64 30.99 33.11
C GLU A 35 38.63 31.10 31.96
N LEU A 36 39.00 31.70 30.82
CA LEU A 36 38.13 31.80 29.66
C LEU A 36 37.74 30.43 29.11
N LYS A 37 38.68 29.47 29.05
CA LYS A 37 38.36 28.09 28.66
C LYS A 37 37.36 27.44 29.62
N THR A 38 37.58 27.59 30.93
CA THR A 38 36.65 27.08 31.94
C THR A 38 35.26 27.70 31.80
N ASN A 39 35.18 29.02 31.57
CA ASN A 39 33.91 29.72 31.37
C ASN A 39 33.19 29.28 30.10
N ILE A 40 33.91 29.06 29.00
CA ILE A 40 33.32 28.54 27.75
C ILE A 40 32.72 27.15 27.97
N GLU A 41 33.43 26.25 28.67
CA GLU A 41 32.91 24.92 28.97
C GLU A 41 31.70 24.97 29.91
N LYS A 42 31.71 25.87 30.90
CA LYS A 42 30.56 26.09 31.79
C LYS A 42 29.32 26.57 31.01
N ILE A 43 29.47 27.59 30.16
CA ILE A 43 28.36 28.14 29.36
C ILE A 43 27.80 27.08 28.40
N LYS A 44 28.66 26.26 27.78
CA LYS A 44 28.19 25.14 26.94
C LYS A 44 27.35 24.15 27.75
N SER A 45 27.78 23.81 28.96
CA SER A 45 27.03 22.92 29.85
C SER A 45 25.67 23.50 30.23
N GLU A 46 25.62 24.77 30.62
CA GLU A 46 24.36 25.47 30.97
C GLU A 46 23.42 25.59 29.76
N LEU A 47 23.97 25.82 28.56
CA LEU A 47 23.19 25.89 27.32
C LEU A 47 22.58 24.51 26.98
N GLU A 48 23.35 23.44 27.14
CA GLU A 48 22.89 22.08 26.90
C GLU A 48 21.77 21.68 27.87
N GLU A 49 21.92 22.01 29.15
CA GLU A 49 20.88 21.82 30.17
C GLU A 49 19.62 22.67 29.88
N CYS A 50 19.78 23.90 29.40
CA CYS A 50 18.65 24.75 29.01
C CYS A 50 17.90 24.25 27.77
N LEU A 51 18.60 23.67 26.80
CA LEU A 51 18.00 23.20 25.53
C LEU A 51 17.41 21.80 25.64
N ASN A 52 18.14 20.92 26.32
CA ASN A 52 17.89 19.48 26.36
C ASN A 52 17.60 18.95 27.77
N GLY A 53 17.53 19.80 28.79
CA GLY A 53 17.20 19.39 30.16
C GLY A 53 15.93 18.53 30.22
N ALA A 54 15.95 17.54 31.11
CA ALA A 54 14.96 16.46 31.16
C ALA A 54 13.51 16.98 31.17
N GLU A 55 13.18 17.97 32.00
CA GLU A 55 11.82 18.52 32.11
C GLU A 55 11.33 19.17 30.82
N LYS A 56 12.20 19.93 30.15
CA LYS A 56 11.85 20.60 28.89
C LYS A 56 11.64 19.59 27.77
N THR A 57 12.48 18.54 27.73
CA THR A 57 12.35 17.46 26.75
C THR A 57 11.06 16.66 27.00
N ILE A 58 10.73 16.37 28.26
CA ILE A 58 9.45 15.76 28.66
C ILE A 58 8.26 16.61 28.19
N ALA A 59 8.29 17.92 28.44
CA ALA A 59 7.22 18.83 28.01
C ALA A 59 7.04 18.84 26.48
N LYS A 60 8.14 18.80 25.72
CA LYS A 60 8.09 18.68 24.25
C LYS A 60 7.43 17.38 23.80
N VAL A 61 7.75 16.24 24.44
CA VAL A 61 7.13 14.94 24.14
C VAL A 61 5.62 15.00 24.37
N LEU A 62 5.20 15.45 25.55
CA LEU A 62 3.78 15.51 25.92
C LEU A 62 2.99 16.43 24.99
N LYS A 63 3.55 17.60 24.68
CA LYS A 63 2.93 18.55 23.75
C LYS A 63 2.78 17.93 22.35
N ALA A 64 3.87 17.41 21.78
CA ALA A 64 3.85 16.82 20.45
C ALA A 64 2.88 15.63 20.36
N TYR A 65 2.86 14.77 21.39
CA TYR A 65 1.90 13.67 21.45
C TYR A 65 0.45 14.17 21.51
N SER A 66 0.15 15.19 22.34
CA SER A 66 -1.19 15.78 22.40
C SER A 66 -1.66 16.44 21.09
N GLU A 67 -0.71 16.95 20.32
CA GLU A 67 -0.92 17.54 18.99
C GLU A 67 -0.93 16.48 17.86
N LYS A 68 -0.76 15.19 18.21
CA LYS A 68 -0.59 14.05 17.28
C LYS A 68 0.60 14.21 16.33
N ASP A 69 1.58 15.02 16.69
CA ASP A 69 2.88 15.09 16.02
C ASP A 69 3.78 13.97 16.55
N PHE A 70 3.51 12.76 16.07
CA PHE A 70 4.20 11.56 16.50
C PHE A 70 5.68 11.53 16.09
N VAL A 71 6.06 12.25 15.02
CA VAL A 71 7.45 12.37 14.59
C VAL A 71 8.24 13.14 15.65
N VAL A 72 7.76 14.33 16.01
CA VAL A 72 8.40 15.17 17.03
C VAL A 72 8.37 14.49 18.40
N ALA A 73 7.29 13.80 18.76
CA ALA A 73 7.22 13.05 20.01
C ALA A 73 8.31 11.95 20.08
N LYS A 74 8.43 11.11 19.05
CA LYS A 74 9.44 10.03 18.99
C LYS A 74 10.87 10.57 19.04
N GLU A 75 11.16 11.66 18.32
CA GLU A 75 12.48 12.30 18.34
C GLU A 75 12.86 12.81 19.73
N ASN A 76 11.93 13.45 20.44
CA ASN A 76 12.21 13.95 21.78
C ASN A 76 12.27 12.83 22.83
N ILE A 77 11.53 11.73 22.67
CA ILE A 77 11.69 10.54 23.51
C ILE A 77 13.10 9.96 23.35
N LYS A 78 13.59 9.85 22.11
CA LYS A 78 14.94 9.39 21.81
C LYS A 78 15.99 10.29 22.48
N LYS A 79 15.88 11.62 22.29
CA LYS A 79 16.78 12.60 22.94
C LYS A 79 16.77 12.48 24.46
N LEU A 80 15.61 12.27 25.09
CA LEU A 80 15.52 12.06 26.53
C LEU A 80 16.27 10.79 26.95
N SER A 81 16.09 9.68 26.22
CA SER A 81 16.77 8.42 26.55
C SER A 81 18.29 8.47 26.36
N GLU A 82 18.78 9.27 25.41
CA GLU A 82 20.21 9.44 25.12
C GLU A 82 20.89 10.39 26.13
N ASN A 83 20.22 11.48 26.49
CA ASN A 83 20.82 12.55 27.30
C ASN A 83 20.49 12.48 28.79
N HIS A 84 19.38 11.83 29.18
CA HIS A 84 18.88 11.73 30.56
C HIS A 84 18.32 10.34 30.87
N PRO A 85 19.14 9.27 30.76
CA PRO A 85 18.69 7.89 30.97
C PRO A 85 18.12 7.63 32.37
N GLU A 86 18.59 8.37 33.38
CA GLU A 86 18.13 8.33 34.77
C GLU A 86 16.76 8.98 35.01
N SER A 87 16.18 9.63 34.00
CA SER A 87 14.86 10.24 34.12
C SER A 87 13.82 9.21 34.53
N SER A 88 13.02 9.57 35.54
CA SER A 88 11.89 8.73 36.02
C SER A 88 10.84 8.47 34.93
N LYS A 89 10.80 9.30 33.87
CA LYS A 89 9.86 9.20 32.76
C LYS A 89 10.33 8.30 31.62
N THR A 90 11.57 7.82 31.62
CA THR A 90 12.12 6.96 30.56
C THR A 90 11.31 5.66 30.41
N ALA A 91 10.85 5.07 31.52
CA ALA A 91 9.99 3.89 31.50
C ALA A 91 8.61 4.19 30.90
N GLU A 92 7.94 5.26 31.34
CA GLU A 92 6.63 5.67 30.81
C GLU A 92 6.69 5.99 29.30
N PHE A 93 7.77 6.63 28.85
CA PHE A 93 7.92 6.98 27.43
C PHE A 93 8.23 5.79 26.53
N LYS A 94 8.75 4.69 27.09
CA LYS A 94 8.84 3.44 26.34
C LYS A 94 7.44 2.88 26.03
N ASP A 95 6.52 2.94 26.99
CA ASP A 95 5.13 2.53 26.79
C ASP A 95 4.40 3.49 25.84
N LEU A 96 4.72 4.79 25.92
CA LEU A 96 4.22 5.78 24.98
C LEU A 96 4.66 5.50 23.54
N LEU A 97 5.89 5.01 23.30
CA LEU A 97 6.33 4.63 21.95
C LEU A 97 5.49 3.50 21.34
N GLU A 98 5.13 2.48 22.13
CA GLU A 98 4.26 1.41 21.64
C GLU A 98 2.83 1.91 21.38
N THR A 99 2.36 2.82 22.23
CA THR A 99 1.08 3.52 22.04
C THR A 99 1.06 4.31 20.73
N ILE A 100 2.07 5.16 20.50
CA ILE A 100 2.25 5.95 19.27
C ILE A 100 2.25 5.04 18.05
N LYS A 101 3.00 3.93 18.09
CA LYS A 101 3.07 2.96 16.98
C LYS A 101 1.70 2.35 16.67
N THR A 102 0.91 2.03 17.69
CA THR A 102 -0.45 1.49 17.53
C THR A 102 -1.38 2.55 16.94
N GLU A 103 -1.29 3.80 17.40
CA GLU A 103 -2.08 4.92 16.87
C GLU A 103 -1.72 5.23 15.41
N GLU A 104 -0.43 5.29 15.06
CA GLU A 104 0.04 5.49 13.68
C GLU A 104 -0.52 4.42 12.75
N LEU A 105 -0.48 3.15 13.16
CA LEU A 105 -1.05 2.05 12.38
C LEU A 105 -2.56 2.19 12.22
N SER A 106 -3.27 2.65 13.26
CA SER A 106 -4.71 2.87 13.20
C SER A 106 -5.08 4.03 12.26
N LEU A 107 -4.34 5.14 12.30
CA LEU A 107 -4.53 6.29 11.43
C LEU A 107 -4.22 5.95 9.96
N MET A 108 -3.16 5.16 9.73
CA MET A 108 -2.82 4.70 8.38
C MET A 108 -3.97 3.87 7.78
N LYS A 109 -4.54 2.93 8.55
CA LYS A 109 -5.68 2.12 8.11
C LYS A 109 -6.93 2.96 7.83
N VAL A 110 -7.21 3.97 8.66
CA VAL A 110 -8.33 4.91 8.44
C VAL A 110 -8.11 5.68 7.15
N LYS A 111 -6.92 6.27 6.96
CA LYS A 111 -6.58 7.03 5.75
C LYS A 111 -6.66 6.17 4.49
N GLU A 112 -6.15 4.94 4.53
CA GLU A 112 -6.28 3.99 3.41
C GLU A 112 -7.74 3.63 3.11
N ALA A 113 -8.57 3.48 4.14
CA ALA A 113 -10.00 3.21 3.96
C ALA A 113 -10.73 4.43 3.37
N GLU A 114 -10.41 5.64 3.84
CA GLU A 114 -10.94 6.89 3.30
C GLU A 114 -10.54 7.11 1.85
N GLU A 115 -9.27 6.90 1.49
CA GLU A 115 -8.78 7.00 0.11
C GLU A 115 -9.48 5.98 -0.81
N LYS A 116 -9.62 4.73 -0.36
CA LYS A 116 -10.40 3.70 -1.08
C LYS A 116 -11.86 4.13 -1.27
N GLU A 117 -12.48 4.70 -0.25
CA GLU A 117 -13.85 5.18 -0.32
C GLU A 117 -14.01 6.39 -1.26
N GLN A 118 -13.05 7.32 -1.27
CA GLN A 118 -13.05 8.46 -2.19
C GLN A 118 -12.93 8.01 -3.64
N ILE A 119 -11.99 7.10 -3.94
CA ILE A 119 -11.85 6.50 -5.28
C ILE A 119 -13.13 5.77 -5.67
N ARG A 120 -13.77 5.06 -4.73
CA ARG A 120 -15.05 4.38 -4.95
C ARG A 120 -16.17 5.37 -5.29
N LEU A 121 -16.31 6.45 -4.53
CA LEU A 121 -17.32 7.48 -4.75
C LEU A 121 -17.14 8.18 -6.10
N ALA A 122 -15.90 8.53 -6.46
CA ALA A 122 -15.57 9.11 -7.76
C ALA A 122 -15.96 8.19 -8.93
N ASN A 123 -15.97 6.87 -8.72
CA ASN A 123 -16.26 5.87 -9.73
C ASN A 123 -17.59 5.13 -9.53
N ILE A 124 -18.50 5.63 -8.67
CA ILE A 124 -19.71 4.90 -8.25
C ILE A 124 -20.62 4.47 -9.42
N ASN A 125 -20.59 5.23 -10.51
CA ASN A 125 -21.38 4.95 -11.71
C ASN A 125 -20.65 4.08 -12.73
N ASN A 126 -19.33 3.91 -12.60
CA ASN A 126 -18.54 3.06 -13.46
C ASN A 126 -18.78 1.59 -13.12
N THR A 127 -19.30 0.83 -14.06
CA THR A 127 -19.52 -0.62 -13.96
C THR A 127 -18.62 -1.40 -14.91
N GLY A 128 -17.64 -0.74 -15.55
CA GLY A 128 -16.73 -1.39 -16.49
C GLY A 128 -17.49 -2.06 -17.63
N MET A 129 -17.19 -3.35 -17.86
CA MET A 129 -17.89 -4.14 -18.85
C MET A 129 -19.29 -4.60 -18.41
N TRP A 130 -19.66 -4.42 -17.13
CA TRP A 130 -20.90 -4.93 -16.57
C TRP A 130 -22.07 -3.97 -16.79
N ARG A 131 -23.24 -4.53 -17.07
CA ARG A 131 -24.52 -3.85 -17.20
C ARG A 131 -25.53 -4.49 -16.26
N VAL A 132 -26.28 -3.66 -15.54
CA VAL A 132 -27.45 -4.10 -14.77
C VAL A 132 -28.68 -3.97 -15.64
N GLY A 133 -29.44 -5.06 -15.78
CA GLY A 133 -30.72 -5.12 -16.50
C GLY A 133 -31.81 -5.68 -15.61
N HIS A 134 -33.04 -5.68 -16.13
CA HIS A 134 -34.21 -6.27 -15.48
C HIS A 134 -34.86 -7.27 -16.42
N TYR A 135 -35.37 -8.37 -15.86
CA TYR A 135 -36.21 -9.30 -16.61
C TYR A 135 -37.49 -8.59 -17.03
N VAL A 136 -38.06 -9.01 -18.15
CA VAL A 136 -39.35 -8.53 -18.63
C VAL A 136 -40.42 -9.59 -18.43
N ASP A 137 -41.65 -9.17 -18.24
CA ASP A 137 -42.80 -10.07 -18.21
C ASP A 137 -43.24 -10.50 -19.62
N GLU A 138 -44.36 -11.21 -19.71
CA GLU A 138 -44.91 -11.72 -20.97
C GLU A 138 -45.34 -10.61 -21.96
N PHE A 139 -45.48 -9.37 -21.49
CA PHE A 139 -45.82 -8.19 -22.28
C PHE A 139 -44.59 -7.33 -22.62
N GLY A 140 -43.40 -7.72 -22.15
CA GLY A 140 -42.17 -6.95 -22.36
C GLY A 140 -41.98 -5.83 -21.34
N GLU A 141 -42.79 -5.76 -20.28
CA GLU A 141 -42.65 -4.75 -19.24
C GLU A 141 -41.58 -5.15 -18.22
N SER A 142 -40.78 -4.17 -17.79
CA SER A 142 -39.68 -4.42 -16.84
C SER A 142 -40.21 -4.89 -15.48
N THR A 143 -39.72 -6.03 -15.02
CA THR A 143 -39.98 -6.57 -13.68
C THR A 143 -39.04 -5.97 -12.64
N LYS A 144 -39.30 -6.26 -11.35
CA LYS A 144 -38.38 -5.93 -10.24
C LYS A 144 -37.20 -6.89 -10.12
N GLN A 145 -37.17 -7.96 -10.91
CA GLN A 145 -36.08 -8.92 -10.86
C GLN A 145 -34.95 -8.42 -11.77
N GLY A 146 -33.85 -8.00 -11.17
CA GLY A 146 -32.67 -7.55 -11.89
C GLY A 146 -31.67 -8.68 -12.17
N PHE A 147 -30.71 -8.40 -13.03
CA PHE A 147 -29.54 -9.22 -13.26
C PHE A 147 -28.35 -8.37 -13.72
N ILE A 148 -27.13 -8.88 -13.51
CA ILE A 148 -25.91 -8.32 -14.09
C ILE A 148 -25.51 -9.19 -15.29
N THR A 149 -25.12 -8.55 -16.37
CA THR A 149 -24.57 -9.19 -17.57
C THR A 149 -23.42 -8.36 -18.14
N ASN A 150 -22.65 -8.91 -19.05
CA ASN A 150 -21.64 -8.18 -19.81
C ASN A 150 -22.29 -7.31 -20.90
N SER A 151 -21.72 -6.14 -21.15
CA SER A 151 -22.22 -5.13 -22.11
C SER A 151 -21.98 -5.53 -23.56
N SER A 152 -21.01 -6.42 -23.80
CA SER A 152 -20.69 -7.01 -25.10
C SER A 152 -20.24 -8.44 -24.87
N TYR A 153 -20.48 -9.33 -25.84
CA TYR A 153 -20.08 -10.74 -25.74
C TYR A 153 -18.61 -10.88 -25.37
N ILE A 154 -18.34 -11.75 -24.39
CA ILE A 154 -16.98 -12.20 -24.12
C ILE A 154 -16.63 -13.23 -25.19
N GLN A 155 -15.53 -12.99 -25.90
CA GLN A 155 -15.09 -13.86 -26.98
C GLN A 155 -14.17 -14.97 -26.45
N GLY A 156 -14.27 -16.13 -27.07
CA GLY A 156 -13.43 -17.28 -26.79
C GLY A 156 -13.45 -18.28 -27.94
N VAL A 157 -13.10 -19.51 -27.62
CA VAL A 157 -13.14 -20.64 -28.55
C VAL A 157 -13.83 -21.84 -27.92
N PHE A 158 -14.32 -22.74 -28.74
CA PHE A 158 -14.78 -24.06 -28.32
C PHE A 158 -14.33 -25.13 -29.32
N SER A 159 -14.17 -26.35 -28.83
CA SER A 159 -13.79 -27.52 -29.60
C SER A 159 -14.74 -28.66 -29.28
N ASN A 160 -15.13 -29.42 -30.29
CA ASN A 160 -15.90 -30.64 -30.14
C ASN A 160 -15.49 -31.70 -31.19
N THR A 161 -16.27 -32.77 -31.34
CA THR A 161 -15.96 -33.83 -32.32
C THR A 161 -16.02 -33.37 -33.79
N ALA A 162 -16.67 -32.23 -34.08
CA ALA A 162 -16.87 -31.71 -35.42
C ALA A 162 -15.96 -30.51 -35.77
N THR A 163 -15.49 -29.76 -34.78
CA THR A 163 -14.64 -28.57 -35.00
C THR A 163 -13.60 -28.39 -33.91
N GLN A 164 -12.50 -27.74 -34.26
CA GLN A 164 -11.48 -27.28 -33.32
C GLN A 164 -11.41 -25.76 -33.33
N ASP A 165 -11.27 -25.16 -32.15
CA ASP A 165 -11.05 -23.72 -31.91
C ASP A 165 -12.06 -22.80 -32.64
N SER A 166 -13.30 -23.27 -32.79
CA SER A 166 -14.35 -22.47 -33.40
C SER A 166 -14.77 -21.32 -32.49
N LYS A 167 -15.27 -20.24 -33.08
CA LYS A 167 -15.61 -19.01 -32.34
C LYS A 167 -16.68 -19.27 -31.28
N LEU A 168 -16.48 -18.73 -30.08
CA LEU A 168 -17.43 -18.76 -28.99
C LEU A 168 -17.77 -17.33 -28.56
N ASN A 169 -19.05 -17.06 -28.36
CA ASN A 169 -19.52 -15.90 -27.61
C ASN A 169 -20.05 -16.35 -26.24
N VAL A 170 -19.84 -15.54 -25.21
CA VAL A 170 -20.25 -15.86 -23.84
C VAL A 170 -20.97 -14.66 -23.22
N ASN A 171 -22.07 -14.96 -22.52
CA ASN A 171 -22.74 -14.01 -21.64
C ASN A 171 -22.82 -14.54 -20.21
N PHE A 172 -22.62 -13.67 -19.25
CA PHE A 172 -22.95 -13.90 -17.85
C PHE A 172 -24.38 -13.44 -17.58
N LEU A 173 -25.03 -14.14 -16.65
CA LEU A 173 -26.29 -13.74 -16.06
C LEU A 173 -26.20 -13.97 -14.56
N ILE A 174 -26.08 -12.89 -13.81
CA ILE A 174 -25.83 -12.92 -12.36
C ILE A 174 -27.03 -12.29 -11.68
N ASN A 175 -27.83 -13.12 -11.01
CA ASN A 175 -29.02 -12.66 -10.29
C ASN A 175 -28.71 -12.29 -8.84
N SER A 176 -27.68 -12.89 -8.26
CA SER A 176 -27.17 -12.60 -6.92
C SER A 176 -25.80 -13.25 -6.74
N SER A 177 -25.13 -12.96 -5.61
CA SER A 177 -23.90 -13.65 -5.18
C SER A 177 -24.03 -15.17 -5.06
N SER A 178 -25.25 -15.71 -5.00
CA SER A 178 -25.55 -17.14 -4.88
C SER A 178 -26.21 -17.75 -6.12
N LYS A 179 -26.45 -16.97 -7.17
CA LYS A 179 -27.12 -17.41 -8.40
C LYS A 179 -26.43 -16.80 -9.62
N ILE A 180 -25.41 -17.51 -10.11
CA ILE A 180 -24.66 -17.15 -11.31
C ILE A 180 -24.96 -18.17 -12.40
N TYR A 181 -25.11 -17.67 -13.63
CA TYR A 181 -25.28 -18.47 -14.84
C TYR A 181 -24.36 -17.97 -15.95
N ILE A 182 -23.97 -18.88 -16.84
CA ILE A 182 -23.23 -18.60 -18.07
C ILE A 182 -24.02 -19.14 -19.27
N GLN A 183 -24.17 -18.31 -20.29
CA GLN A 183 -24.66 -18.72 -21.60
C GLN A 183 -23.49 -18.80 -22.58
N LEU A 184 -23.42 -19.93 -23.30
CA LEU A 184 -22.40 -20.23 -24.29
C LEU A 184 -23.05 -20.22 -25.67
N TYR A 185 -22.44 -19.54 -26.64
CA TYR A 185 -22.96 -19.38 -27.99
C TYR A 185 -21.92 -19.88 -29.00
N GLU A 186 -22.05 -21.14 -29.39
CA GLU A 186 -21.17 -21.77 -30.38
C GLU A 186 -21.25 -21.06 -31.74
N TYR A 187 -20.13 -21.10 -32.46
CA TYR A 187 -19.92 -20.42 -33.74
C TYR A 187 -20.18 -18.91 -33.70
N ALA A 188 -20.11 -18.30 -32.51
CA ALA A 188 -20.53 -16.93 -32.25
C ALA A 188 -21.97 -16.62 -32.74
N GLY A 189 -22.86 -17.63 -32.68
CA GLY A 189 -24.25 -17.51 -33.09
C GLY A 189 -25.15 -16.81 -32.07
N ASN A 190 -26.45 -16.80 -32.38
CA ASN A 190 -27.48 -16.17 -31.53
C ASN A 190 -28.24 -17.17 -30.64
N ASN A 191 -28.02 -18.47 -30.83
CA ASN A 191 -28.66 -19.51 -30.03
C ASN A 191 -27.67 -20.01 -28.98
N PRO A 192 -28.01 -19.96 -27.69
CA PRO A 192 -27.16 -20.55 -26.67
C PRO A 192 -27.17 -22.07 -26.77
N VAL A 193 -26.13 -22.72 -26.24
CA VAL A 193 -26.05 -24.17 -26.07
C VAL A 193 -27.23 -24.66 -25.24
N LYS A 194 -27.99 -25.59 -25.80
CA LYS A 194 -29.19 -26.14 -25.19
C LYS A 194 -28.96 -27.55 -24.65
N ALA A 195 -29.55 -27.83 -23.50
CA ALA A 195 -29.61 -29.15 -22.90
C ALA A 195 -31.06 -29.65 -22.89
N TYR A 196 -31.27 -30.88 -23.37
CA TYR A 196 -32.60 -31.54 -23.36
C TYR A 196 -32.84 -32.31 -22.05
N SER A 197 -31.77 -32.60 -21.33
CA SER A 197 -31.74 -33.15 -19.97
C SER A 197 -30.63 -32.45 -19.19
N ALA A 198 -30.59 -32.63 -17.87
CA ALA A 198 -29.52 -32.03 -17.06
C ALA A 198 -28.14 -32.54 -17.52
N GLU A 199 -27.30 -31.63 -17.99
CA GLU A 199 -25.91 -31.89 -18.41
C GLU A 199 -24.94 -31.24 -17.44
N ASN A 200 -23.95 -32.00 -16.96
CA ASN A 200 -23.02 -31.52 -15.94
C ASN A 200 -21.69 -31.08 -16.56
N TYR A 201 -21.18 -29.95 -16.08
CA TYR A 201 -19.95 -29.33 -16.55
C TYR A 201 -19.01 -29.09 -15.38
N SER A 202 -17.72 -29.27 -15.63
CA SER A 202 -16.65 -28.81 -14.75
C SER A 202 -16.09 -27.50 -15.30
N VAL A 203 -16.01 -26.49 -14.45
CA VAL A 203 -15.56 -25.15 -14.80
C VAL A 203 -14.30 -24.83 -14.02
N LEU A 204 -13.18 -24.71 -14.71
CA LEU A 204 -11.92 -24.25 -14.16
C LEU A 204 -11.81 -22.74 -14.35
N VAL A 205 -11.54 -22.02 -13.27
CA VAL A 205 -11.32 -20.57 -13.29
C VAL A 205 -9.93 -20.28 -12.76
N GLN A 206 -9.16 -19.46 -13.45
CA GLN A 206 -7.86 -18.97 -12.97
C GLN A 206 -7.85 -17.44 -12.92
N ASP A 207 -7.39 -16.87 -11.82
CA ASP A 207 -7.23 -15.42 -11.67
C ASP A 207 -5.83 -14.92 -12.03
N ASN A 208 -5.62 -13.59 -11.93
CA ASN A 208 -4.35 -12.93 -12.22
C ASN A 208 -3.18 -13.39 -11.36
N ASP A 209 -3.44 -13.86 -10.14
CA ASP A 209 -2.41 -14.33 -9.22
C ASP A 209 -2.06 -15.81 -9.48
N GLY A 210 -2.77 -16.43 -10.43
CA GLY A 210 -2.60 -17.83 -10.81
C GLY A 210 -3.41 -18.78 -9.94
N GLU A 211 -4.19 -18.29 -8.99
CA GLU A 211 -5.07 -19.09 -8.13
C GLU A 211 -6.17 -19.75 -8.96
N ARG A 212 -6.46 -21.02 -8.67
CA ARG A 212 -7.36 -21.85 -9.47
C ARG A 212 -8.56 -22.33 -8.67
N LEU A 213 -9.74 -22.08 -9.20
CA LEU A 213 -11.01 -22.62 -8.73
C LEU A 213 -11.45 -23.77 -9.62
N LYS A 214 -11.94 -24.85 -9.02
CA LYS A 214 -12.67 -25.91 -9.70
C LYS A 214 -14.12 -25.88 -9.23
N LEU A 215 -15.01 -25.53 -10.16
CA LEU A 215 -16.43 -25.34 -9.93
C LEU A 215 -17.23 -26.38 -10.72
N ARG A 216 -18.49 -26.58 -10.34
CA ARG A 216 -19.46 -27.36 -11.10
C ARG A 216 -20.61 -26.47 -11.55
N ALA A 217 -21.06 -26.70 -12.78
CA ALA A 217 -22.27 -26.09 -13.31
C ALA A 217 -23.13 -27.13 -14.00
N THR A 218 -24.44 -26.92 -14.01
CA THR A 218 -25.40 -27.80 -14.68
C THR A 218 -26.19 -26.98 -15.69
N ASN A 219 -26.27 -27.47 -16.93
CA ASN A 219 -27.18 -26.92 -17.92
C ASN A 219 -28.52 -27.67 -17.86
N TYR A 220 -29.58 -26.96 -17.46
CA TYR A 220 -30.95 -27.51 -17.42
C TYR A 220 -31.78 -27.11 -18.64
N SER A 221 -31.33 -26.13 -19.42
CA SER A 221 -32.07 -25.62 -20.56
C SER A 221 -31.13 -24.90 -21.52
N ASP A 222 -30.79 -23.64 -21.26
CA ASP A 222 -30.07 -22.77 -22.20
C ASP A 222 -28.88 -22.02 -21.54
N ARG A 223 -28.51 -22.43 -20.32
CA ARG A 223 -27.49 -21.78 -19.50
C ARG A 223 -26.94 -22.72 -18.44
N LEU A 224 -25.65 -22.60 -18.21
CA LEU A 224 -24.91 -23.31 -17.17
C LEU A 224 -25.15 -22.58 -15.85
N GLY A 225 -25.91 -23.19 -14.93
CA GLY A 225 -26.13 -22.68 -13.59
C GLY A 225 -25.15 -23.26 -12.58
N PHE A 226 -24.56 -22.40 -11.76
CA PHE A 226 -23.69 -22.83 -10.66
C PHE A 226 -24.49 -23.06 -9.39
N GLU A 227 -24.14 -24.11 -8.65
CA GLU A 227 -24.66 -24.32 -7.30
C GLU A 227 -24.34 -23.16 -6.36
N THR A 228 -25.08 -23.02 -5.26
CA THR A 228 -24.94 -21.86 -4.35
C THR A 228 -23.51 -21.67 -3.84
N SER A 229 -22.81 -22.75 -3.50
CA SER A 229 -21.43 -22.69 -2.99
C SER A 229 -20.44 -22.26 -4.07
N ASP A 230 -20.59 -22.75 -5.30
CA ASP A 230 -19.70 -22.41 -6.42
C ASP A 230 -20.02 -21.03 -7.01
N SER A 231 -21.29 -20.63 -7.02
CA SER A 231 -21.70 -19.24 -7.30
C SER A 231 -20.99 -18.26 -6.36
N LYS A 232 -20.92 -18.56 -5.05
CA LYS A 232 -20.22 -17.70 -4.09
C LYS A 232 -18.72 -17.64 -4.33
N LYS A 233 -18.09 -18.75 -4.71
CA LYS A 233 -16.65 -18.75 -5.06
C LYS A 233 -16.39 -17.91 -6.31
N LEU A 234 -17.20 -18.08 -7.35
CA LEU A 234 -17.09 -17.29 -8.57
C LEU A 234 -17.40 -15.80 -8.31
N HIS A 235 -18.40 -15.50 -7.50
CA HIS A 235 -18.71 -14.15 -7.04
C HIS A 235 -17.49 -13.48 -6.38
N ASN A 236 -16.79 -14.17 -5.48
CA ASN A 236 -15.60 -13.64 -4.83
C ASN A 236 -14.44 -13.42 -5.82
N ALA A 237 -14.28 -14.30 -6.80
CA ALA A 237 -13.31 -14.10 -7.88
C ALA A 237 -13.65 -12.87 -8.73
N LEU A 238 -14.94 -12.62 -9.00
CA LEU A 238 -15.40 -11.43 -9.70
C LEU A 238 -15.19 -10.14 -8.88
N LEU A 239 -15.41 -10.18 -7.55
CA LEU A 239 -15.14 -9.05 -6.66
C LEU A 239 -13.65 -8.70 -6.57
N LYS A 240 -12.76 -9.69 -6.71
CA LYS A 240 -11.31 -9.48 -6.71
C LYS A 240 -10.83 -8.61 -7.88
N GLY A 241 -11.56 -8.61 -9.00
CA GLY A 241 -11.19 -7.86 -10.20
C GLY A 241 -10.03 -8.49 -10.99
N GLY A 242 -9.44 -7.72 -11.91
CA GLY A 242 -8.37 -8.19 -12.77
C GLY A 242 -8.85 -9.05 -13.95
N SER A 243 -8.08 -10.06 -14.37
CA SER A 243 -8.46 -10.99 -15.43
C SER A 243 -8.87 -12.35 -14.85
N LEU A 244 -9.81 -13.00 -15.54
CA LEU A 244 -10.26 -14.36 -15.21
C LEU A 244 -10.25 -15.22 -16.48
N LYS A 245 -9.56 -16.35 -16.42
CA LYS A 245 -9.52 -17.36 -17.49
C LYS A 245 -10.46 -18.50 -17.14
N PHE A 246 -11.23 -18.95 -18.12
CA PHE A 246 -12.21 -20.01 -17.96
C PHE A 246 -11.89 -21.16 -18.92
N LYS A 247 -11.90 -22.38 -18.39
CA LYS A 247 -11.93 -23.62 -19.18
C LYS A 247 -13.07 -24.49 -18.69
N ILE A 248 -13.97 -24.85 -19.59
CA ILE A 248 -15.19 -25.61 -19.29
C ILE A 248 -15.17 -26.90 -20.10
N TYR A 249 -15.48 -28.01 -19.45
CA TYR A 249 -15.63 -29.31 -20.11
C TYR A 249 -16.85 -30.04 -19.57
N GLU A 250 -17.54 -30.73 -20.47
CA GLU A 250 -18.64 -31.63 -20.12
C GLU A 250 -18.10 -32.82 -19.30
N ILE A 251 -18.82 -33.21 -18.25
CA ILE A 251 -18.38 -34.28 -17.33
C ILE A 251 -18.72 -35.66 -17.88
N ASP A 252 -19.95 -35.82 -18.37
CA ASP A 252 -20.49 -37.13 -18.73
C ASP A 252 -19.97 -37.61 -20.10
N SER A 253 -19.73 -36.68 -21.02
CA SER A 253 -19.10 -36.92 -22.31
C SER A 253 -18.12 -35.80 -22.64
N PRO A 254 -16.83 -35.87 -22.21
CA PRO A 254 -15.85 -34.80 -22.32
C PRO A 254 -15.32 -34.62 -23.76
N THR A 255 -16.24 -34.55 -24.71
CA THR A 255 -15.98 -34.34 -26.13
C THR A 255 -16.09 -32.88 -26.51
N THR A 256 -16.75 -32.06 -25.68
CA THR A 256 -16.91 -30.62 -25.90
C THR A 256 -16.18 -29.83 -24.81
N GLU A 257 -15.36 -28.87 -25.23
CA GLU A 257 -14.68 -27.93 -24.35
C GLU A 257 -14.85 -26.48 -24.81
N TYR A 258 -14.87 -25.57 -23.84
CA TYR A 258 -14.99 -24.14 -24.06
C TYR A 258 -13.87 -23.40 -23.32
N GLU A 259 -13.29 -22.39 -23.94
CA GLU A 259 -12.24 -21.56 -23.37
C GLU A 259 -12.48 -20.09 -23.68
N PHE A 260 -12.40 -19.24 -22.66
CA PHE A 260 -12.47 -17.79 -22.83
C PHE A 260 -11.75 -17.06 -21.69
N THR A 261 -11.42 -15.79 -21.93
CA THR A 261 -10.77 -14.94 -20.93
C THR A 261 -11.50 -13.60 -20.83
N ILE A 262 -11.83 -13.20 -19.61
CA ILE A 262 -12.26 -11.84 -19.30
C ILE A 262 -10.99 -11.05 -18.96
N GLN A 263 -10.61 -10.10 -19.83
CA GLN A 263 -9.36 -9.35 -19.67
C GLN A 263 -9.40 -8.37 -18.48
N ASN A 264 -10.57 -7.77 -18.23
CA ASN A 264 -10.78 -6.86 -17.12
C ASN A 264 -12.19 -7.04 -16.53
N VAL A 265 -12.23 -7.57 -15.31
CA VAL A 265 -13.41 -7.88 -14.49
C VAL A 265 -13.77 -6.72 -13.56
N ASP A 266 -12.91 -5.70 -13.45
CA ASP A 266 -13.05 -4.58 -12.52
C ASP A 266 -14.43 -3.93 -12.62
N TRP A 267 -14.80 -3.26 -11.53
CA TRP A 267 -16.09 -2.58 -11.37
C TRP A 267 -17.31 -3.51 -11.27
N TYR A 268 -17.11 -4.82 -11.19
CA TYR A 268 -18.17 -5.79 -10.87
C TYR A 268 -18.89 -5.45 -9.55
N ASP A 269 -18.16 -5.06 -8.49
CA ASP A 269 -18.74 -4.65 -7.20
C ASP A 269 -19.75 -3.49 -7.35
N ASN A 270 -19.46 -2.52 -8.22
CA ASN A 270 -20.38 -1.42 -8.50
C ASN A 270 -21.66 -1.91 -9.19
N ALA A 271 -21.55 -2.85 -10.13
CA ALA A 271 -22.73 -3.45 -10.78
C ALA A 271 -23.55 -4.26 -9.76
N HIS A 272 -22.89 -5.00 -8.88
CA HIS A 272 -23.54 -5.75 -7.80
C HIS A 272 -24.31 -4.84 -6.84
N LYS A 273 -23.67 -3.79 -6.34
CA LYS A 273 -24.32 -2.79 -5.47
C LYS A 273 -25.47 -2.06 -6.16
N LYS A 274 -25.40 -1.84 -7.48
CA LYS A 274 -26.51 -1.26 -8.25
C LYS A 274 -27.70 -2.21 -8.37
N LEU A 275 -27.44 -3.52 -8.48
CA LEU A 275 -28.50 -4.53 -8.52
C LEU A 275 -29.23 -4.69 -7.17
N GLU A 276 -28.53 -4.48 -6.05
CA GLU A 276 -29.10 -4.58 -4.70
C GLU A 276 -29.92 -3.37 -4.24
N LYS A 277 -29.90 -2.26 -5.00
CA LYS A 277 -30.66 -1.03 -4.71
C LYS A 277 -32.08 -1.12 -5.26
#